data_AF-A0A524NUV1-F1
#
_entry.id   AF-A0A524NUV1-F1
#
_cell.length_a   1.000
_cell.length_b   1.000
_cell.length_c   1.000
_cell.angle_alpha   90.00
_cell.angle_beta   90.00
_cell.angle_gamma   90.00
#
_symmetry.space_group_name_H-M   'P 1'
#
loop_
_entity.id
_entity.type
_entity.pdbx_description
1 polymer ?
#
loop_
_entity_poly.entity_id
_entity_poly.type
_entity_poly.pdbx_seq_one_letter_code
_entity_poly.pdbx_strand_id
1 'polypeptide(L)'
;NELLMIYLKGGHITVDMPSGRIQTIKVRNRPVFNELNYLHYNKPKKLWTWFSDLYAFGLVLIAISGLFLIQGRKGITGRGGVLTIIGVLLPLLFLAIYLWL
;
A
#
# COMPACT_ATOMS: atom_id res chain seq x y z
N ASN A 1 -14.32 -12.99 35.31
CA ASN A 1 -14.32 -13.89 34.15
C ASN A 1 -12.89 -14.17 33.75
N GLU A 2 -12.40 -15.38 34.05
CA GLU A 2 -11.08 -15.82 33.64
C GLU A 2 -11.19 -16.53 32.28
N LEU A 3 -10.48 -16.00 31.28
CA LEU A 3 -10.44 -16.55 29.92
C LEU A 3 -9.03 -17.05 29.63
N LEU A 4 -8.90 -18.33 29.31
CA LEU A 4 -7.65 -18.93 28.84
C LEU A 4 -7.65 -18.95 27.31
N MET A 5 -6.64 -18.34 26.71
CA MET A 5 -6.51 -18.26 25.25
C MET A 5 -5.30 -19.08 24.77
N ILE A 6 -5.57 -20.05 23.90
CA ILE A 6 -4.57 -20.98 23.36
C ILE A 6 -4.41 -20.68 21.86
N TYR A 7 -3.23 -20.20 21.46
CA TYR A 7 -2.93 -19.87 20.07
C TYR A 7 -2.48 -21.10 19.28
N LEU A 8 -3.07 -21.29 18.10
CA LEU A 8 -2.78 -22.38 17.17
C LEU A 8 -2.37 -21.79 15.81
N LYS A 9 -1.68 -22.57 14.98
CA LYS A 9 -1.20 -22.13 13.66
C LYS A 9 -2.32 -21.64 12.72
N GLY A 10 -3.57 -22.08 12.93
CA GLY A 10 -4.73 -21.74 12.10
C GLY A 10 -5.89 -21.13 12.89
N GLY A 11 -5.63 -20.49 14.02
CA GLY A 11 -6.69 -19.93 14.86
C GLY A 11 -6.33 -19.90 16.34
N HIS A 12 -7.33 -19.77 17.20
CA HIS A 12 -7.14 -19.85 18.64
C HIS A 12 -8.37 -20.44 19.32
N ILE A 13 -8.15 -21.01 20.49
CA ILE A 13 -9.21 -21.55 21.35
C ILE A 13 -9.30 -20.63 22.56
N THR A 14 -10.52 -20.20 22.88
CA THR A 14 -10.83 -19.43 24.07
C THR A 14 -11.65 -20.29 25.01
N VAL A 15 -11.17 -20.48 26.24
CA VAL A 15 -11.84 -21.25 27.29
C VAL A 15 -12.26 -20.31 28.41
N ASP A 16 -13.55 -20.28 28.71
CA ASP A 16 -14.10 -19.63 29.91
C ASP A 16 -13.91 -20.59 31.09
N MET A 17 -12.99 -20.24 32.00
CA MET A 17 -12.59 -21.13 33.10
C MET A 17 -13.73 -21.40 34.10
N PRO A 18 -14.57 -20.41 34.49
CA PRO A 18 -15.70 -20.66 35.39
C PRO A 18 -16.80 -21.57 34.83
N SER A 19 -17.12 -21.45 33.53
CA SER A 19 -18.22 -22.21 32.91
C SER A 19 -17.77 -23.44 32.13
N GLY A 20 -16.48 -23.59 31.87
CA GLY A 20 -15.90 -24.64 31.02
C GLY A 20 -16.27 -24.49 29.54
N ARG A 21 -16.86 -23.35 29.12
CA ARG A 21 -17.26 -23.14 27.72
C ARG A 21 -16.03 -22.90 26.85
N ILE A 22 -15.97 -23.64 25.74
CA ILE A 22 -14.87 -23.57 24.77
C ILE A 22 -15.38 -22.97 23.47
N GLN A 23 -14.72 -21.93 22.99
CA GLN A 23 -14.91 -21.36 21.66
C GLN A 23 -13.67 -21.60 20.81
N THR A 24 -13.85 -22.16 19.62
CA THR A 24 -12.76 -22.39 18.66
C THR A 24 -12.91 -21.47 17.48
N ILE A 25 -11.93 -20.60 17.27
CA ILE A 25 -11.87 -19.72 16.09
C ILE A 25 -10.87 -20.34 15.11
N LYS A 26 -11.33 -20.62 13.89
CA LYS A 26 -10.49 -21.11 12.79
C LYS A 26 -10.28 -19.99 11.76
N VAL A 27 -9.02 -19.69 11.47
CA VAL A 27 -8.60 -18.76 10.42
C VAL A 27 -8.34 -19.57 9.15
N ARG A 28 -9.09 -19.26 8.08
CA ARG A 28 -8.92 -19.87 6.77
C ARG A 28 -8.49 -18.82 5.76
N ASN A 29 -7.44 -19.11 5.00
CA ASN A 29 -7.04 -18.29 3.86
C ASN A 29 -8.11 -18.36 2.78
N ARG A 30 -8.54 -17.19 2.30
CA ARG A 30 -9.41 -17.09 1.14
C ARG A 30 -8.52 -17.07 -0.10
N PRO A 31 -8.70 -18.00 -1.06
CA PRO A 31 -7.94 -17.95 -2.32
C PRO A 31 -8.24 -16.63 -3.03
N VAL A 32 -7.31 -16.17 -3.86
CA VAL A 32 -7.24 -14.85 -4.50
C VAL A 32 -6.92 -13.72 -3.52
N PHE A 33 -7.70 -13.55 -2.46
CA PHE A 33 -7.50 -12.43 -1.51
C PHE A 33 -6.20 -12.56 -0.72
N ASN A 34 -5.83 -13.78 -0.34
CA ASN A 34 -4.58 -14.04 0.37
C ASN A 34 -3.36 -13.75 -0.53
N GLU A 35 -3.44 -14.10 -1.81
CA GLU A 35 -2.39 -13.90 -2.79
C GLU A 35 -2.23 -12.41 -3.16
N LEU A 36 -3.34 -11.68 -3.30
CA LEU A 36 -3.31 -10.22 -3.48
C LEU A 36 -2.67 -9.52 -2.27
N ASN A 37 -3.04 -9.92 -1.05
CA ASN A 37 -2.37 -9.41 0.16
C ASN A 37 -0.89 -9.81 0.18
N TYR A 38 -0.56 -11.04 -0.20
CA TYR A 38 0.82 -11.53 -0.26
C TYR A 38 1.70 -10.68 -1.19
N LEU A 39 1.16 -10.29 -2.35
CA LEU A 39 1.80 -9.37 -3.29
C LEU A 39 1.88 -7.93 -2.72
N HIS A 40 0.81 -7.44 -2.11
CA HIS A 40 0.75 -6.10 -1.53
C HIS A 40 1.77 -5.90 -0.39
N TYR A 41 1.94 -6.89 0.49
CA TYR A 41 2.95 -6.87 1.55
C TYR A 41 4.39 -7.06 1.03
N ASN A 42 4.60 -7.08 -0.29
CA ASN A 42 5.88 -7.30 -0.95
C ASN A 42 6.66 -8.50 -0.37
N LYS A 43 5.96 -9.58 -0.01
CA LYS A 43 6.59 -10.82 0.45
C LYS A 43 7.47 -11.47 -0.64
N PRO A 44 7.10 -11.47 -1.93
CA PRO A 44 7.96 -11.95 -3.01
C PRO A 44 8.92 -10.84 -3.51
N LYS A 45 9.81 -10.37 -2.62
CA LYS A 45 10.68 -9.21 -2.86
C LYS A 45 11.45 -9.25 -4.18
N LYS A 46 11.97 -10.40 -4.61
CA LYS A 46 12.93 -10.43 -5.73
C LYS A 46 12.30 -10.11 -7.09
N LEU A 47 11.27 -10.86 -7.53
CA LEU A 47 10.63 -10.63 -8.82
C LEU A 47 9.65 -9.44 -8.79
N TRP A 48 8.97 -9.24 -7.66
CA TRP A 48 7.96 -8.19 -7.53
C TRP A 48 8.57 -6.79 -7.48
N THR A 49 9.77 -6.64 -6.91
CA THR A 49 10.51 -5.37 -6.98
C THR A 49 10.84 -5.01 -8.43
N TRP A 50 11.37 -5.94 -9.24
CA TRP A 50 11.64 -5.67 -10.65
C TRP A 50 10.38 -5.27 -11.44
N PHE A 51 9.26 -5.96 -11.22
CA PHE A 51 8.00 -5.59 -11.84
C PHE A 51 7.54 -4.19 -11.42
N SER A 52 7.65 -3.88 -10.13
CA SER A 52 7.28 -2.58 -9.56
C SER A 52 8.16 -1.44 -10.07
N ASP A 53 9.47 -1.68 -10.21
CA ASP A 53 10.44 -0.72 -10.74
C ASP A 53 10.16 -0.42 -12.21
N LEU A 54 9.87 -1.46 -13.01
CA LEU A 54 9.48 -1.29 -14.42
C LEU A 54 8.17 -0.52 -14.57
N TYR A 55 7.18 -0.83 -13.72
CA TYR A 55 5.91 -0.12 -13.70
C TYR A 55 6.08 1.35 -13.32
N ALA A 56 6.87 1.65 -12.28
CA ALA A 56 7.19 3.00 -11.86
C ALA A 56 7.91 3.77 -12.99
N PHE A 57 8.87 3.14 -13.65
CA PHE A 57 9.55 3.73 -14.81
C PHE A 57 8.57 4.04 -15.94
N GLY A 58 7.63 3.13 -16.24
CA GLY A 58 6.57 3.36 -17.22
C GLY A 58 5.68 4.56 -16.87
N LEU A 59 5.30 4.71 -15.61
CA LEU A 59 4.54 5.88 -15.14
C LEU A 59 5.32 7.18 -15.31
N VAL A 60 6.62 7.17 -15.02
CA VAL A 60 7.49 8.34 -15.25
C VAL A 60 7.54 8.70 -16.73
N LEU A 61 7.72 7.73 -17.62
CA LEU A 61 7.70 7.97 -19.07
C LEU A 61 6.37 8.58 -19.54
N ILE A 62 5.24 8.02 -19.08
CA ILE A 62 3.91 8.52 -19.42
C ILE A 62 3.74 9.95 -18.88
N ALA A 63 4.11 10.20 -17.63
CA ALA A 63 4.01 11.53 -17.02
C ALA A 63 4.83 12.57 -17.81
N ILE A 64 6.10 12.27 -18.10
CA ILE A 64 6.99 13.16 -18.87
C ILE A 64 6.42 13.39 -20.27
N SER A 65 6.00 12.34 -20.98
CA SER A 65 5.44 12.47 -22.33
C SER A 65 4.15 13.32 -22.32
N GLY A 66 3.31 13.16 -21.29
CA GLY A 66 2.08 13.93 -21.12
C GLY A 66 2.32 15.43 -20.93
N LEU A 67 3.46 15.83 -20.34
CA LEU A 67 3.82 17.25 -20.20
C LEU A 67 4.00 17.95 -21.54
N PHE A 68 4.44 17.22 -22.58
CA PHE A 68 4.69 17.75 -23.92
C PHE A 68 3.49 17.59 -24.87
N LEU A 69 2.44 16.86 -24.46
CA LEU A 69 1.27 16.61 -25.30
C LEU A 69 0.45 17.90 -25.57
N ILE A 70 0.35 18.77 -24.56
CA ILE A 70 -0.41 20.03 -24.66
C ILE A 70 0.58 21.18 -24.91
N GLN A 71 0.43 21.86 -26.04
CA GLN A 71 1.27 22.99 -26.42
C GLN A 71 0.60 24.34 -26.10
N GLY A 72 1.41 25.40 -25.96
CA GLY A 72 0.94 26.77 -25.73
C GLY A 72 0.58 27.08 -24.27
N ARG A 73 -0.31 28.05 -24.04
CA ARG A 73 -0.61 28.61 -22.68
C ARG A 73 -1.19 27.60 -21.68
N LYS A 74 -1.68 26.44 -22.14
CA LYS A 74 -2.18 25.36 -21.29
C LYS A 74 -1.15 24.24 -21.06
N GLY A 75 -0.02 24.28 -21.76
CA GLY A 75 1.07 23.31 -21.64
C GLY A 75 2.05 23.61 -20.51
N ILE A 76 3.26 23.06 -20.63
CA ILE A 76 4.33 23.19 -19.64
C ILE A 76 4.78 24.64 -19.38
N THR A 77 4.67 25.53 -20.36
CA THR A 77 5.04 26.96 -20.21
C THR A 77 3.94 27.82 -19.62
N GLY A 78 2.76 27.25 -19.33
CA GLY A 78 1.64 27.99 -18.75
C GLY A 78 0.98 27.21 -17.61
N ARG A 79 -0.34 27.03 -17.65
CA ARG A 79 -1.10 26.41 -16.54
C ARG A 79 -0.63 24.98 -16.24
N GLY A 80 -0.22 24.20 -17.24
CA GLY A 80 0.27 22.84 -17.07
C GLY A 80 1.56 22.78 -16.24
N GLY A 81 2.49 23.73 -16.46
CA GLY A 81 3.71 23.85 -15.67
C GLY A 81 3.44 24.17 -14.20
N VAL A 82 2.53 25.13 -13.94
CA VAL A 82 2.13 25.49 -12.57
C VAL A 82 1.53 24.29 -11.83
N LEU A 83 0.61 23.55 -12.47
CA LEU A 83 0.01 22.35 -11.87
C LEU A 83 1.06 21.26 -11.59
N THR A 84 2.03 21.09 -12.49
CA THR A 84 3.12 20.12 -12.32
C THR A 84 4.00 20.48 -11.13
N ILE A 85 4.39 21.75 -11.02
CA ILE A 85 5.19 22.25 -9.89
C ILE A 85 4.44 22.06 -8.57
N ILE A 86 3.15 22.41 -8.51
CA ILE A 86 2.33 22.19 -7.30
C ILE A 86 2.28 20.71 -6.94
N GLY A 87 2.08 19.82 -7.93
CA GLY A 87 2.04 18.37 -7.74
C GLY A 87 3.34 17.79 -7.19
N VAL A 88 4.49 18.38 -7.51
CA VAL A 88 5.81 17.97 -6.98
C VAL A 88 6.11 18.62 -5.63
N LEU A 89 5.81 19.91 -5.47
CA LEU A 89 6.11 20.66 -4.24
C LEU A 89 5.27 20.16 -3.06
N LEU A 90 4.00 19.83 -3.27
CA LEU A 90 3.11 19.45 -2.17
C LEU A 90 3.63 18.20 -1.41
N PRO A 91 3.95 17.05 -2.05
CA PRO A 91 4.58 15.92 -1.36
C PRO A 91 5.91 16.26 -0.69
N LEU A 92 6.77 17.07 -1.33
CA LEU A 92 8.05 17.46 -0.78
C LEU A 92 7.90 18.34 0.48
N LEU A 93 6.93 19.24 0.49
CA LEU A 93 6.61 20.04 1.67
C LEU A 93 6.10 19.17 2.82
N PHE A 94 5.19 18.23 2.55
CA PHE A 94 4.74 17.26 3.57
C PHE A 94 5.90 16.44 4.12
N LEU A 95 6.81 15.97 3.27
CA LEU A 95 8.01 15.24 3.69
C LEU A 95 8.93 16.11 4.55
N ALA A 96 9.18 17.36 4.14
CA ALA A 96 10.02 18.29 4.90
C ALA A 96 9.43 18.58 6.28
N ILE A 97 8.11 18.82 6.37
CA ILE A 97 7.41 19.01 7.64
C ILE A 97 7.55 17.76 8.51
N TYR A 98 7.27 16.57 7.98
CA TYR A 98 7.38 15.32 8.74
C TYR A 98 8.78 15.04 9.29
N LEU A 99 9.83 15.47 8.58
CA LEU A 99 11.22 15.23 8.98
C LEU A 99 11.79 16.30 9.92
N TRP A 100 11.28 17.54 9.89
CA TRP A 100 11.88 18.70 10.58
C TRP A 100 10.97 19.34 11.64
N LEU A 101 9.69 19.03 11.66
CA LEU A 101 8.70 19.51 12.63
C LEU A 101 8.21 18.35 13.50
#